data_AF-A0A8J6YZ88-F1
#
_entry.id   AF-A0A8J6YZ88-F1
#
_cell.length_a   1.000
_cell.length_b   1.000
_cell.length_c   1.000
_cell.angle_alpha   90.00
_cell.angle_beta   90.00
_cell.angle_gamma   90.00
#
_symmetry.space_group_name_H-M   'P 1'
#
loop_
_entity.id
_entity.type
_entity.pdbx_description
1 polymer ?
#
loop_
_entity_poly.entity_id
_entity_poly.type
_entity_poly.pdbx_seq_one_letter_code
_entity_poly.pdbx_strand_id
1 'polypeptide(L)'
;ALSRRAGPMPVLLGAMALQAAALAGLAAGDGLLLQGLCAMLFGGSFVVVVAQSLLLAGLGRPEASGQAMAQMTLLYGAGQILGPLVTAQLAAAGGYGLPLLIAAGLGMAGLGLMAAAGAPR
;
A
#
# COMPACT_ATOMS: atom_id res chain seq x y z
N ALA A 1 -4.27 15.31 10.54
CA ALA A 1 -3.42 15.95 11.56
C ALA A 1 -1.93 15.64 11.36
N LEU A 2 -1.55 14.37 11.21
CA LEU A 2 -0.13 13.99 11.06
C LEU A 2 0.52 14.55 9.77
N SER A 3 -0.13 14.45 8.61
CA SER A 3 0.39 15.01 7.35
C SER A 3 0.56 16.53 7.38
N ARG A 4 -0.21 17.23 8.23
CA ARG A 4 -0.04 18.69 8.44
C ARG A 4 1.20 19.01 9.26
N ARG A 5 1.71 18.07 10.05
CA ARG A 5 2.87 18.24 10.94
C ARG A 5 4.16 17.70 10.34
N ALA A 6 4.09 16.56 9.64
CA ALA A 6 5.25 15.86 9.09
C ALA A 6 5.36 15.93 7.55
N GLY A 7 4.36 16.51 6.88
CA GLY A 7 4.26 16.53 5.43
C GLY A 7 3.61 15.26 4.85
N PRO A 8 3.03 15.33 3.64
CA PRO A 8 2.32 14.21 3.03
C PRO A 8 3.24 13.05 2.60
N MET A 9 4.45 13.35 2.11
CA MET A 9 5.37 12.32 1.60
C MET A 9 5.94 11.42 2.70
N PRO A 10 6.50 11.93 3.82
CA PRO A 10 6.99 11.05 4.89
C PRO A 10 5.87 10.19 5.52
N VAL A 11 4.65 10.73 5.61
CA VAL A 11 3.48 9.98 6.09
C VAL A 11 3.11 8.87 5.13
N LEU A 12 3.13 9.12 3.81
CA LEU A 12 2.89 8.09 2.81
C LEU A 12 3.94 6.96 2.91
N LEU A 13 5.23 7.31 2.93
CA LEU A 13 6.31 6.31 3.01
C LEU A 13 6.22 5.48 4.29
N GLY A 14 5.96 6.12 5.44
CA GLY A 14 5.77 5.41 6.71
C GLY A 14 4.57 4.46 6.69
N ALA A 15 3.45 4.90 6.09
CA ALA A 15 2.26 4.05 5.94
C ALA A 15 2.52 2.85 5.01
N MET A 16 3.23 3.06 3.89
CA MET A 16 3.60 1.99 2.98
C MET A 16 4.53 0.95 3.64
N ALA A 17 5.52 1.41 4.43
CA ALA A 17 6.40 0.52 5.18
C ALA A 17 5.61 -0.32 6.20
N LEU A 18 4.71 0.32 6.95
CA LEU A 18 3.85 -0.36 7.91
C LEU A 18 2.92 -1.37 7.24
N GLN A 19 2.34 -1.01 6.10
CA GLN A 19 1.46 -1.90 5.33
C GLN A 19 2.20 -3.15 4.84
N ALA A 20 3.42 -2.98 4.31
CA ALA A 20 4.25 -4.11 3.86
C ALA A 20 4.69 -5.00 5.03
N ALA A 21 5.09 -4.41 6.16
CA ALA A 21 5.43 -5.17 7.37
C ALA A 21 4.22 -5.94 7.92
N ALA A 22 3.02 -5.36 7.88
CA ALA A 22 1.79 -6.02 8.28
C ALA A 22 1.46 -7.23 7.39
N LEU A 23 1.62 -7.11 6.07
CA LEU A 23 1.46 -8.22 5.12
C LEU A 23 2.48 -9.34 5.36
N ALA A 24 3.74 -8.99 5.59
CA ALA A 24 4.77 -9.97 5.95
C ALA A 24 4.45 -10.67 7.28
N GLY A 25 3.92 -9.93 8.26
CA GLY A 25 3.45 -10.48 9.53
C GLY A 25 2.29 -11.47 9.36
N LEU A 26 1.31 -11.16 8.49
CA LEU A 26 0.22 -12.08 8.15
C LEU A 26 0.71 -13.38 7.49
N ALA A 27 1.86 -13.34 6.81
CA ALA A 27 2.48 -14.53 6.23
C ALA A 27 3.28 -15.39 7.22
N ALA A 28 3.69 -14.81 8.35
CA ALA A 28 4.71 -15.39 9.24
C ALA A 28 4.16 -16.17 10.43
N GLY A 29 2.86 -16.10 10.74
CA GLY A 29 2.35 -16.81 11.92
C GLY A 29 0.84 -17.03 11.97
N ASP A 30 0.46 -18.06 12.72
CA ASP A 30 -0.92 -18.57 12.81
C ASP A 30 -1.67 -18.11 14.07
N GLY A 31 -1.03 -17.32 14.94
CA GLY A 31 -1.64 -16.86 16.19
C GLY A 31 -2.72 -15.80 15.98
N LEU A 32 -3.92 -15.99 16.54
CA LEU A 32 -5.06 -15.08 16.42
C LEU A 32 -4.71 -13.62 16.81
N LEU A 33 -3.96 -13.44 17.90
CA LEU A 33 -3.53 -12.12 18.35
C LEU A 33 -2.64 -11.43 17.31
N LEU A 34 -1.62 -12.13 16.81
CA LEU A 34 -0.69 -11.60 15.81
C LEU A 34 -1.42 -11.27 14.51
N GLN A 35 -2.24 -12.20 14.02
CA GLN A 35 -3.03 -12.00 12.80
C GLN A 35 -4.01 -10.83 12.95
N GLY A 36 -4.68 -10.71 14.10
CA GLY A 36 -5.58 -9.59 14.39
C GLY A 36 -4.85 -8.25 14.41
N LEU A 37 -3.69 -8.18 15.05
CA LEU A 37 -2.85 -6.98 15.06
C LEU A 37 -2.38 -6.62 13.64
N CYS A 38 -1.85 -7.58 12.89
CA CYS A 38 -1.39 -7.35 11.52
C CYS A 38 -2.55 -6.93 10.60
N ALA A 39 -3.74 -7.52 10.73
CA ALA A 39 -4.92 -7.13 9.96
C ALA A 39 -5.35 -5.68 10.26
N MET A 40 -5.35 -5.28 11.54
CA MET A 40 -5.64 -3.90 11.93
C MET A 40 -4.59 -2.92 11.41
N LEU A 41 -3.30 -3.27 11.49
CA LEU A 41 -2.22 -2.44 10.95
C LEU A 41 -2.32 -2.31 9.43
N PHE A 42 -2.59 -3.40 8.73
CA PHE A 42 -2.83 -3.40 7.29
C PHE A 42 -4.02 -2.49 6.91
N GLY A 43 -5.17 -2.67 7.56
CA GLY A 43 -6.36 -1.85 7.29
C GLY A 43 -6.15 -0.36 7.58
N GLY A 44 -5.53 -0.02 8.71
CA GLY A 44 -5.25 1.36 9.10
C GLY A 44 -4.24 2.04 8.16
N SER A 45 -3.14 1.35 7.83
CA SER A 45 -2.13 1.88 6.90
C SER A 45 -2.67 2.04 5.48
N PHE A 46 -3.49 1.10 5.01
CA PHE A 46 -4.13 1.15 3.70
C PHE A 46 -4.94 2.44 3.48
N VAL A 47 -5.76 2.83 4.46
CA VAL A 47 -6.55 4.08 4.38
C VAL A 47 -5.63 5.31 4.25
N VAL A 48 -4.51 5.32 4.99
CA VAL A 48 -3.53 6.42 4.93
C VAL A 48 -2.83 6.45 3.56
N VAL A 49 -2.39 5.31 3.04
CA VAL A 49 -1.74 5.21 1.73
C VAL A 49 -2.64 5.75 0.63
N VAL A 50 -3.90 5.33 0.56
CA VAL A 50 -4.86 5.81 -0.45
C VAL A 50 -5.10 7.32 -0.32
N ALA A 51 -5.39 7.79 0.89
CA ALA A 51 -5.68 9.20 1.13
C ALA A 51 -4.49 10.12 0.79
N GLN A 52 -3.27 9.75 1.19
CA GLN A 52 -2.08 10.55 0.88
C GLN A 52 -1.69 10.46 -0.59
N SER A 53 -1.86 9.30 -1.24
CA SER A 53 -1.57 9.14 -2.67
C SER A 53 -2.45 10.04 -3.52
N LEU A 54 -3.75 10.09 -3.24
CA LEU A 54 -4.68 10.98 -3.94
C LEU A 54 -4.37 12.46 -3.68
N LEU A 55 -4.05 12.82 -2.43
CA LEU A 55 -3.63 14.17 -2.07
C LEU A 55 -2.39 14.59 -2.87
N LEU A 56 -1.35 13.77 -2.89
CA LEU A 56 -0.11 14.05 -3.60
C LEU A 56 -0.31 14.10 -5.12
N ALA A 57 -1.13 13.23 -5.68
CA ALA A 57 -1.47 13.25 -7.11
C ALA A 57 -2.17 14.56 -7.51
N GLY A 58 -3.13 15.02 -6.70
CA GLY A 58 -3.82 16.29 -6.92
C GLY A 58 -2.88 17.49 -6.81
N LEU A 59 -1.98 17.50 -5.81
CA LEU A 59 -0.97 18.54 -5.63
C LEU A 59 0.09 18.55 -6.75
N GLY A 60 0.42 17.38 -7.31
CA GLY A 60 1.40 17.24 -8.39
C GLY A 60 0.89 17.72 -9.76
N ARG A 61 -0.43 17.78 -9.97
CA ARG A 61 -1.06 18.32 -11.18
C ARG A 61 -2.19 19.30 -10.84
N PRO A 62 -1.90 20.50 -10.31
CA PRO A 62 -2.94 21.41 -9.81
C PRO A 62 -4.01 21.78 -10.86
N GLU A 63 -3.59 22.03 -12.10
CA GLU A 63 -4.49 22.39 -13.22
C GLU A 63 -5.30 21.20 -13.76
N ALA A 64 -4.90 19.96 -13.45
CA ALA A 64 -5.52 18.74 -13.95
C ALA A 64 -5.71 17.69 -12.83
N SER A 65 -6.03 18.16 -11.62
CA SER A 65 -6.05 17.34 -10.40
C SER A 65 -7.09 16.22 -10.47
N GLY A 66 -8.28 16.51 -11.01
CA GLY A 66 -9.33 15.51 -11.25
C GLY A 66 -8.87 14.39 -12.18
N GLN A 67 -8.12 14.72 -13.24
CA GLN A 67 -7.57 13.70 -14.16
C GLN A 67 -6.50 12.85 -13.46
N ALA A 68 -5.61 13.47 -12.68
CA ALA A 68 -4.58 12.76 -11.93
C ALA A 68 -5.18 11.78 -10.90
N MET A 69 -6.21 12.23 -10.18
CA MET A 69 -6.94 11.38 -9.22
C MET A 69 -7.70 10.26 -9.93
N ALA A 70 -8.34 10.53 -11.07
CA ALA A 70 -9.03 9.51 -11.86
C ALA A 70 -8.07 8.41 -12.37
N GLN A 71 -6.88 8.79 -12.84
CA GLN A 71 -5.84 7.84 -13.24
C GLN A 71 -5.42 6.94 -12.08
N MET A 72 -5.20 7.50 -10.89
CA MET A 72 -4.89 6.71 -9.69
C MET A 72 -6.01 5.72 -9.35
N THR A 73 -7.28 6.15 -9.41
CA THR A 73 -8.43 5.27 -9.19
C THR A 73 -8.51 4.12 -10.20
N LEU A 74 -8.25 4.40 -11.48
CA LEU A 74 -8.25 3.37 -12.53
C LEU A 74 -7.14 2.33 -12.31
N LEU A 75 -5.92 2.77 -12.01
CA LEU A 75 -4.79 1.88 -11.73
C LEU A 75 -5.07 1.05 -10.47
N TYR A 76 -5.64 1.68 -9.45
CA TYR A 76 -6.05 0.98 -8.23
C TYR A 76 -7.12 -0.09 -8.51
N GLY A 77 -8.14 0.23 -9.30
CA GLY A 77 -9.18 -0.73 -9.70
C GLY A 77 -8.62 -1.91 -10.49
N ALA A 78 -7.68 -1.69 -11.41
CA ALA A 78 -6.99 -2.77 -12.11
C ALA A 78 -6.25 -3.70 -11.13
N GLY A 79 -5.56 -3.13 -10.13
CA GLY A 79 -4.93 -3.89 -9.04
C GLY A 79 -5.94 -4.71 -8.22
N GLN A 80 -7.12 -4.17 -7.93
CA GLN A 80 -8.17 -4.88 -7.18
C GLN A 80 -8.79 -6.06 -7.95
N ILE A 81 -8.71 -6.08 -9.28
CA ILE A 81 -9.15 -7.21 -10.09
C ILE A 81 -8.04 -8.26 -10.19
N LEU A 82 -6.81 -7.81 -10.51
CA LEU A 82 -5.68 -8.71 -10.74
C LEU A 82 -5.18 -9.36 -9.44
N GLY A 83 -5.17 -8.61 -8.33
CA GLY A 83 -4.67 -9.08 -7.03
C GLY A 83 -5.33 -10.36 -6.54
N PRO A 84 -6.67 -10.40 -6.41
CA PRO A 84 -7.40 -11.62 -6.01
C PRO A 84 -7.24 -12.77 -7.01
N LEU A 85 -7.19 -12.49 -8.32
CA LEU A 85 -6.99 -13.52 -9.35
C LEU A 85 -5.65 -14.23 -9.17
N VAL A 86 -4.57 -13.49 -9.05
CA VAL A 86 -3.22 -14.04 -8.82
C VAL A 86 -3.14 -14.71 -7.45
N THR A 87 -3.70 -14.08 -6.42
CA THR A 87 -3.69 -14.61 -5.05
C THR A 87 -4.42 -15.94 -4.96
N ALA A 88 -5.58 -16.09 -5.59
CA ALA A 88 -6.36 -17.33 -5.58
C ALA A 88 -5.57 -18.49 -6.23
N GLN A 89 -4.96 -18.24 -7.40
CA GLN A 89 -4.15 -19.25 -8.10
C GLN A 89 -2.96 -19.71 -7.27
N LEU A 90 -2.25 -18.78 -6.62
CA LEU A 90 -1.11 -19.09 -5.77
C LEU A 90 -1.52 -19.77 -4.46
N ALA A 91 -2.63 -19.34 -3.85
CA ALA A 91 -3.13 -19.92 -2.62
C ALA A 91 -3.63 -21.36 -2.80
N ALA A 92 -4.15 -21.70 -3.98
CA ALA A 92 -4.54 -23.07 -4.32
C ALA A 92 -3.36 -24.06 -4.31
N ALA A 93 -2.13 -23.58 -4.50
CA ALA A 93 -0.93 -24.42 -4.54
C ALA A 93 -0.28 -24.68 -3.17
N GLY A 94 -0.62 -23.91 -2.12
CA GLY A 94 0.08 -24.02 -0.84
C GLY A 94 -0.32 -23.02 0.25
N GLY A 95 -1.51 -22.45 0.18
CA GLY A 95 -2.02 -21.49 1.17
C GLY A 95 -1.57 -20.04 0.93
N TYR A 96 -1.93 -19.15 1.84
CA TYR A 96 -1.83 -17.69 1.63
C TYR A 96 -0.44 -17.10 1.88
N GLY A 97 0.52 -17.87 2.44
CA GLY A 97 1.84 -17.35 2.80
C GLY A 97 2.60 -16.73 1.62
N LEU A 98 2.73 -17.47 0.51
CA LEU A 98 3.42 -16.98 -0.69
C LEU A 98 2.75 -15.72 -1.30
N PRO A 99 1.42 -15.72 -1.57
CA PRO A 99 0.76 -14.50 -2.06
C PRO A 99 0.95 -13.28 -1.15
N LEU A 100 0.89 -13.47 0.17
CA LEU A 100 1.08 -12.38 1.15
C LEU A 100 2.51 -11.83 1.10
N LEU A 101 3.53 -12.69 0.99
CA LEU A 101 4.92 -12.26 0.82
C LEU A 101 5.15 -11.53 -0.49
N ILE A 102 4.53 -11.98 -1.59
CA ILE A 102 4.58 -11.28 -2.88
C ILE A 102 3.94 -9.90 -2.76
N ALA A 103 2.78 -9.79 -2.12
CA ALA A 103 2.11 -8.52 -1.89
C ALA A 103 2.97 -7.57 -1.02
N ALA A 104 3.60 -8.09 0.04
CA ALA A 104 4.53 -7.33 0.86
C ALA A 104 5.74 -6.84 0.05
N GLY A 105 6.32 -7.71 -0.80
CA GLY A 105 7.43 -7.37 -1.68
C GLY A 105 7.07 -6.29 -2.70
N LEU A 106 5.89 -6.37 -3.33
CA LEU A 106 5.38 -5.33 -4.23
C LEU A 106 5.18 -4.00 -3.51
N GLY A 107 4.63 -4.03 -2.28
CA GLY A 107 4.51 -2.85 -1.43
C GLY A 107 5.86 -2.19 -1.12
N MET A 108 6.87 -3.00 -0.78
CA MET A 108 8.24 -2.53 -0.56
C MET A 108 8.88 -1.96 -1.83
N ALA A 109 8.68 -2.59 -2.98
CA ALA A 109 9.16 -2.08 -4.26
C ALA A 109 8.53 -0.72 -4.58
N GLY A 110 7.21 -0.58 -4.38
CA GLY A 110 6.50 0.70 -4.52
C GLY A 110 7.04 1.77 -3.57
N LEU A 111 7.30 1.41 -2.31
CA LEU A 111 7.92 2.30 -1.34
C LEU A 111 9.30 2.78 -1.80
N GLY A 112 10.14 1.87 -2.30
CA GLY A 112 11.47 2.19 -2.81
C GLY A 112 11.42 3.14 -3.99
N LEU A 113 10.53 2.88 -4.96
CA LEU A 113 10.32 3.75 -6.12
C LEU A 113 9.84 5.15 -5.70
N MET A 114 8.90 5.21 -4.74
CA MET A 114 8.34 6.47 -4.26
C MET A 114 9.37 7.28 -3.47
N ALA A 115 10.17 6.63 -2.62
CA ALA A 115 11.26 7.26 -1.88
C ALA A 115 12.33 7.82 -2.84
N ALA A 116 12.69 7.07 -3.88
CA ALA A 116 13.64 7.51 -4.90
C ALA A 116 13.11 8.70 -5.72
N ALA A 117 11.81 8.71 -6.04
CA ALA A 117 11.17 9.81 -6.76
C ALA A 117 11.00 11.07 -5.90
N GLY A 118 10.84 10.91 -4.58
CA GLY A 118 10.64 12.00 -3.61
C GLY A 118 11.90 12.56 -2.97
N ALA A 119 13.07 11.99 -3.23
CA ALA A 119 14.33 12.52 -2.71
C ALA A 119 14.59 13.93 -3.28
N PRO A 120 14.96 14.92 -2.45
CA PRO A 120 15.37 16.22 -2.97
C PRO A 120 16.56 16.01 -3.92
N ARG A 121 16.44 16.53 -5.14
CA ARG A 121 17.55 16.63 -6.10
C ARG A 121 18.47 17.77 -5.72
#